data_AF-X6KGE8-F1
#
_entry.id   AF-X6KGE8-F1
#
_cell.length_a   1.000
_cell.length_b   1.000
_cell.length_c   1.000
_cell.angle_alpha   90.00
_cell.angle_beta   90.00
_cell.angle_gamma   90.00
#
_symmetry.space_group_name_H-M   'P 1'
#
loop_
_entity.id
_entity.type
_entity.pdbx_description
1 polymer ?
#
loop_
_entity_poly.entity_id
_entity_poly.type
_entity_poly.pdbx_seq_one_letter_code
_entity_poly.pdbx_strand_id
1 'polypeptide(L)'
;MVELSMAAKRLRVGLLFGGRSAEHEVSLLSATNVIALLDPAKSDAVPIFVTREGQWLLSNFKDGALATPSDGTQLCLAPGGHGRMLAIPAKGAPHDLPAIEYGVPVLHACMARTARWAGASRAVMMQGQIPNRYVRPCWMHYNVGMKNEPMRTLTISLTAQQIARLQSAIEGGGYASNSEIVRDALRLWEQREELRTLELQHLKRAYADGMGSGKPVAVDPTEFIGSLKAERRARG
;
A
#
# COMPACT_ATOMS: atom_id res chain seq x y z
N MET A 1 -44.11 13.61 -25.02
CA MET A 1 -42.84 12.87 -25.13
C MET A 1 -41.73 13.89 -24.94
N VAL A 2 -41.18 14.02 -23.72
CA VAL A 2 -40.11 14.96 -23.41
C VAL A 2 -38.86 14.12 -23.17
N GLU A 3 -37.94 14.11 -24.13
CA GLU A 3 -36.60 13.57 -23.95
C GLU A 3 -35.86 14.48 -22.96
N LEU A 4 -35.79 14.06 -21.71
CA LEU A 4 -34.81 14.56 -20.75
C LEU A 4 -33.44 14.01 -21.18
N SER A 5 -32.73 14.79 -21.99
CA SER A 5 -31.28 14.70 -22.12
C SER A 5 -30.66 14.95 -20.75
N MET A 6 -30.55 13.89 -19.93
CA MET A 6 -29.62 13.88 -18.81
C MET A 6 -28.23 13.75 -19.42
N ALA A 7 -27.59 14.88 -19.72
CA ALA A 7 -26.15 14.92 -19.92
C ALA A 7 -25.52 14.25 -18.69
N ALA A 8 -24.99 13.04 -18.87
CA ALA A 8 -24.49 12.23 -17.77
C ALA A 8 -23.41 13.04 -17.03
N LYS A 9 -23.70 13.40 -15.78
CA LYS A 9 -22.78 14.19 -14.95
C LYS A 9 -21.49 13.37 -14.76
N ARG A 10 -20.36 13.91 -15.26
CA ARG A 10 -19.04 13.29 -15.11
C ARG A 10 -18.63 13.26 -13.64
N LEU A 11 -18.08 12.13 -13.20
CA LEU A 11 -17.64 11.93 -11.83
C LEU A 11 -16.38 12.74 -11.54
N ARG A 12 -16.40 13.60 -10.52
CA ARG A 12 -15.23 14.42 -10.18
C ARG A 12 -14.30 13.67 -9.23
N VAL A 13 -13.10 13.35 -9.70
CA VAL A 13 -12.13 12.48 -9.00
C VAL A 13 -10.91 13.30 -8.60
N GLY A 14 -10.71 13.51 -7.30
CA GLY A 14 -9.49 14.12 -6.77
C GLY A 14 -8.35 13.12 -6.74
N LEU A 15 -7.33 13.33 -7.57
CA LEU A 15 -6.12 12.49 -7.60
C LEU A 15 -5.01 13.16 -6.81
N LEU A 16 -4.60 12.54 -5.72
CA LEU A 16 -3.64 13.12 -4.78
C LEU A 16 -2.30 12.38 -4.86
N PHE A 17 -1.22 13.11 -5.13
CA PHE A 17 0.08 12.51 -5.45
C PHE A 17 1.28 13.39 -5.02
N GLY A 18 2.49 12.84 -5.07
CA GLY A 18 3.73 13.42 -4.57
C GLY A 18 3.99 13.11 -3.10
N GLY A 19 4.24 14.16 -2.31
CA GLY A 19 4.34 14.12 -0.87
C GLY A 19 5.76 14.17 -0.30
N ARG A 20 5.84 14.25 1.03
CA ARG A 20 7.07 14.33 1.83
C ARG A 20 7.67 12.95 2.07
N SER A 21 7.96 12.22 0.99
CA SER A 21 8.48 10.85 1.06
C SER A 21 9.74 10.70 0.21
N ALA A 22 10.61 9.76 0.58
CA ALA A 22 11.68 9.29 -0.29
C ALA A 22 11.11 8.62 -1.57
N GLU A 23 9.84 8.17 -1.51
CA GLU A 23 9.09 7.61 -2.65
C GLU A 23 8.30 8.68 -3.43
N HIS A 24 8.66 9.97 -3.29
CA HIS A 24 7.99 11.08 -3.99
C HIS A 24 7.90 10.83 -5.51
N GLU A 25 9.00 10.42 -6.14
CA GLU A 25 9.04 10.18 -7.60
C GLU A 25 8.20 8.97 -8.02
N VAL A 26 8.14 7.94 -7.17
CA VAL A 26 7.29 6.76 -7.40
C VAL A 26 5.82 7.18 -7.41
N SER A 27 5.42 8.04 -6.47
CA SER A 27 4.07 8.61 -6.40
C SER A 27 3.69 9.38 -7.68
N LEU A 28 4.61 10.19 -8.24
CA LEU A 28 4.37 10.92 -9.49
C LEU A 28 4.11 9.98 -10.67
N LEU A 29 4.95 8.95 -10.82
CA LEU A 29 4.84 7.96 -11.90
C LEU A 29 3.54 7.16 -11.77
N SER A 30 3.23 6.67 -10.56
CA SER A 30 1.99 5.93 -10.31
C SER A 30 0.75 6.79 -10.58
N ALA A 31 0.76 8.07 -10.17
CA ALA A 31 -0.37 8.96 -10.41
C ALA A 31 -0.56 9.28 -11.89
N THR A 32 0.54 9.40 -12.64
CA THR A 32 0.52 9.61 -14.10
C THR A 32 -0.16 8.42 -14.80
N ASN A 33 0.15 7.19 -14.39
CA ASN A 33 -0.52 6.00 -14.92
C ASN A 33 -2.01 5.96 -14.55
N VAL A 34 -2.35 6.29 -13.30
CA VAL A 34 -3.74 6.30 -12.85
C VAL A 34 -4.58 7.29 -13.66
N ILE A 35 -4.12 8.54 -13.82
CA ILE A 35 -4.89 9.55 -14.56
C ILE A 35 -4.98 9.23 -16.05
N ALA A 36 -3.96 8.61 -16.64
CA ALA A 36 -3.98 8.18 -18.04
C ALA A 36 -5.00 7.05 -18.30
N LEU A 37 -5.32 6.24 -17.28
CA LEU A 37 -6.31 5.16 -17.37
C LEU A 37 -7.74 5.61 -17.03
N LEU A 38 -7.92 6.83 -16.51
CA LEU A 38 -9.26 7.36 -16.24
C LEU A 38 -9.97 7.68 -17.55
N ASP A 39 -11.21 7.21 -17.68
CA ASP A 39 -12.06 7.50 -18.83
C ASP A 39 -12.51 8.98 -18.78
N PRO A 40 -12.04 9.83 -19.72
CA PRO A 40 -12.40 11.24 -19.74
C PRO A 40 -13.86 11.46 -20.17
N ALA A 41 -14.56 10.47 -20.73
CA ALA A 41 -16.00 10.61 -20.97
C ALA A 41 -16.81 10.47 -19.68
N LYS A 42 -16.28 9.75 -18.68
CA LYS A 42 -16.99 9.41 -17.43
C LYS A 42 -16.51 10.18 -16.21
N SER A 43 -15.27 10.65 -16.21
CA SER A 43 -14.65 11.26 -15.04
C SER A 43 -13.98 12.60 -15.37
N ASP A 44 -14.01 13.52 -14.42
CA ASP A 44 -13.27 14.78 -14.42
C ASP A 44 -12.21 14.72 -13.32
N ALA A 45 -10.96 14.50 -13.72
CA ALA A 45 -9.86 14.34 -12.79
C ALA A 45 -9.37 15.71 -12.29
N VAL A 46 -9.23 15.86 -10.98
CA VAL A 46 -8.65 17.03 -10.32
C VAL A 46 -7.31 16.60 -9.72
N PRO A 47 -6.18 16.88 -10.38
CA PRO A 47 -4.87 16.52 -9.87
C PRO A 47 -4.44 17.46 -8.74
N ILE A 48 -4.06 16.88 -7.61
CA ILE A 48 -3.65 17.58 -6.39
C ILE A 48 -2.22 17.13 -6.09
N PHE A 49 -1.27 17.99 -6.39
CA PHE A 49 0.15 17.74 -6.14
C PHE A 49 0.52 18.14 -4.72
N VAL A 50 1.22 17.26 -4.01
CA VAL A 50 1.79 17.55 -2.71
C VAL A 50 3.30 17.72 -2.86
N THR A 51 3.82 18.90 -2.53
CA THR A 51 5.26 19.19 -2.60
C THR A 51 6.05 18.41 -1.54
N ARG A 52 7.39 18.44 -1.65
CA ARG A 52 8.29 17.80 -0.65
C ARG A 52 8.27 18.50 0.71
N GLU A 53 7.77 19.73 0.74
CA GLU A 53 7.54 20.55 1.93
C GLU A 53 6.14 20.27 2.53
N GLY A 54 5.27 19.59 1.76
CA GLY A 54 3.92 19.21 2.16
C GLY A 54 2.85 20.25 1.82
N GLN A 55 3.14 21.19 0.94
CA GLN A 55 2.15 22.12 0.40
C GLN A 55 1.32 21.41 -0.66
N TRP A 56 0.03 21.72 -0.72
CA TRP A 56 -0.88 21.12 -1.68
C TRP A 56 -1.17 22.15 -2.76
N LEU A 57 -0.89 21.80 -3.99
CA LEU A 57 -1.03 22.67 -5.15
C LEU A 57 -1.96 22.02 -6.15
N LEU A 58 -2.84 22.83 -6.75
CA LEU A 58 -3.62 22.41 -7.89
C LEU A 58 -2.66 22.14 -9.05
N SER A 59 -2.70 20.91 -9.56
CA SER A 59 -1.89 20.47 -10.68
C SER A 59 -2.78 20.28 -11.92
N ASN A 60 -2.14 20.06 -13.06
CA ASN A 60 -2.80 19.71 -14.30
C ASN A 60 -2.14 18.48 -14.92
N PHE A 61 -2.87 17.82 -15.81
CA PHE A 61 -2.36 16.76 -16.64
C PHE A 61 -2.28 17.26 -18.07
N LYS A 62 -1.08 17.29 -18.65
CA LYS A 62 -0.82 17.73 -20.02
C LYS A 62 0.25 16.83 -20.63
N ASP A 63 0.10 16.52 -21.91
CA ASP A 63 1.08 15.76 -22.70
C ASP A 63 1.51 14.43 -22.06
N GLY A 64 0.58 13.75 -21.38
CA GLY A 64 0.83 12.47 -20.73
C GLY A 64 1.57 12.55 -19.40
N ALA A 65 1.80 13.75 -18.84
CA ALA A 65 2.48 13.94 -17.57
C ALA A 65 1.68 14.82 -16.60
N LEU A 66 1.79 14.51 -15.31
CA LEU A 66 1.29 15.37 -14.24
C LEU A 66 2.28 16.49 -13.96
N ALA A 67 1.81 17.73 -13.95
CA ALA A 67 2.65 18.88 -13.60
C ALA A 67 3.03 18.83 -12.11
N THR A 68 4.27 19.18 -11.82
CA THR A 68 4.78 19.37 -10.45
C THR A 68 5.10 20.85 -10.24
N PRO A 69 4.08 21.70 -10.04
CA PRO A 69 4.30 23.12 -9.82
C PRO A 69 5.09 23.35 -8.54
N SER A 70 6.04 24.28 -8.56
CA SER A 70 6.73 24.78 -7.36
C SER A 70 5.97 25.92 -6.67
N ASP A 71 5.05 26.58 -7.40
CA ASP A 71 4.17 27.64 -6.92
C ASP A 71 2.83 27.58 -7.68
N GLY A 72 1.78 28.16 -7.11
CA GLY A 72 0.46 28.20 -7.74
C GLY A 72 -0.70 28.27 -6.76
N THR A 73 -1.83 27.71 -7.17
CA THR A 73 -3.04 27.70 -6.34
C THR A 73 -2.92 26.63 -5.28
N GLN A 74 -2.82 27.05 -4.01
CA GLN A 74 -2.84 26.13 -2.88
C GLN A 74 -4.25 25.58 -2.66
N LEU A 75 -4.33 24.34 -2.21
CA LEU A 75 -5.60 23.65 -1.97
C LEU A 75 -5.74 23.25 -0.51
N CYS A 76 -6.96 23.39 0.01
CA CYS A 76 -7.36 22.85 1.30
C CYS A 76 -8.65 22.03 1.15
N LEU A 77 -8.66 20.81 1.66
CA LEU A 77 -9.88 20.01 1.80
C LEU A 77 -10.55 20.35 3.13
N ALA A 78 -11.81 20.76 3.09
CA ALA A 78 -12.57 21.05 4.30
C ALA A 78 -12.89 19.75 5.07
N PRO A 79 -12.41 19.58 6.31
CA PRO A 79 -12.75 18.40 7.12
C PRO A 79 -14.27 18.34 7.35
N GLY A 80 -14.88 17.18 7.09
CA GLY A 80 -16.35 17.03 7.13
C GLY A 80 -17.10 17.79 6.04
N GLY A 81 -16.40 18.45 5.11
CA GLY A 81 -17.01 19.26 4.04
C GLY A 81 -17.48 18.46 2.82
N HIS A 82 -17.63 17.13 2.93
CA HIS A 82 -18.13 16.25 1.86
C HIS A 82 -17.45 16.48 0.49
N GLY A 83 -16.12 16.56 0.48
CA GLY A 83 -15.33 16.77 -0.74
C GLY A 83 -15.17 18.24 -1.15
N ARG A 84 -15.70 19.19 -0.37
CA ARG A 84 -15.48 20.63 -0.59
C ARG A 84 -13.98 20.97 -0.52
N MET A 85 -13.54 21.73 -1.50
CA MET A 85 -12.17 22.22 -1.64
C MET A 85 -12.16 23.75 -1.63
N LEU A 86 -11.18 24.32 -0.94
CA LEU A 86 -10.89 25.75 -0.99
C LEU A 86 -9.60 25.96 -1.79
N ALA A 87 -9.67 26.79 -2.82
CA ALA A 87 -8.53 27.28 -3.57
C ALA A 87 -8.01 28.58 -2.98
N ILE A 88 -6.70 28.63 -2.73
CA ILE A 88 -5.98 29.80 -2.25
C ILE A 88 -4.96 30.16 -3.33
N PRO A 89 -5.33 31.02 -4.31
CA PRO A 89 -4.43 31.41 -5.38
C PRO A 89 -3.30 32.30 -4.84
N ALA A 90 -2.14 32.28 -5.51
CA ALA A 90 -1.03 33.18 -5.18
C ALA A 90 -1.39 34.67 -5.29
N LYS A 91 -2.39 35.00 -6.13
CA LYS A 91 -2.95 36.34 -6.30
C LYS A 91 -4.48 36.27 -6.31
N GLY A 92 -5.12 37.05 -5.45
CA GLY A 92 -6.59 37.12 -5.35
C GLY A 92 -7.14 36.52 -4.05
N ALA A 93 -8.47 36.59 -3.91
CA ALA A 93 -9.16 36.06 -2.73
C ALA A 93 -9.32 34.53 -2.81
N PRO A 94 -9.27 33.81 -1.67
CA PRO A 94 -9.66 32.42 -1.60
C PRO A 94 -11.10 32.21 -2.08
N HIS A 95 -11.34 31.11 -2.79
CA HIS A 95 -12.66 30.76 -3.31
C HIS A 95 -12.86 29.25 -3.30
N ASP A 96 -14.13 28.84 -3.30
CA ASP A 96 -14.48 27.43 -3.34
C ASP A 96 -14.25 26.84 -4.73
N LEU A 97 -13.67 25.64 -4.76
CA LEU A 97 -13.71 24.77 -5.92
C LEU A 97 -14.88 23.79 -5.82
N PRO A 98 -15.38 23.30 -6.96
CA PRO A 98 -16.38 22.25 -6.95
C PRO A 98 -15.92 21.03 -6.16
N ALA A 99 -16.83 20.44 -5.39
CA ALA A 99 -16.51 19.29 -4.56
C ALA A 99 -16.05 18.09 -5.40
N ILE A 100 -15.08 17.34 -4.89
CA ILE A 100 -14.72 16.02 -5.41
C ILE A 100 -15.71 14.98 -4.88
N GLU A 101 -16.10 14.04 -5.73
CA GLU A 101 -16.99 12.93 -5.35
C GLU A 101 -16.18 11.73 -4.86
N TYR A 102 -14.98 11.53 -5.42
CA TYR A 102 -14.06 10.46 -5.03
C TYR A 102 -12.63 11.00 -4.87
N GLY A 103 -11.92 10.51 -3.85
CA GLY A 103 -10.50 10.78 -3.65
C GLY A 103 -9.67 9.53 -3.90
N VAL A 104 -8.64 9.64 -4.75
CA VAL A 104 -7.68 8.58 -5.04
C VAL A 104 -6.31 9.00 -4.50
N PRO A 105 -5.91 8.52 -3.30
CA PRO A 105 -4.61 8.82 -2.74
C PRO A 105 -3.55 7.90 -3.34
N VAL A 106 -2.66 8.46 -4.16
CA VAL A 106 -1.45 7.79 -4.66
C VAL A 106 -0.26 8.22 -3.81
N LEU A 107 -0.38 8.11 -2.49
CA LEU A 107 0.65 8.54 -1.55
C LEU A 107 1.38 7.35 -0.93
N HIS A 108 2.69 7.50 -0.79
CA HIS A 108 3.57 6.46 -0.26
C HIS A 108 3.88 6.64 1.24
N ALA A 109 4.30 5.55 1.90
CA ALA A 109 4.04 5.18 3.31
C ALA A 109 4.43 6.15 4.45
N CYS A 110 5.15 7.25 4.19
CA CYS A 110 5.49 8.24 5.22
C CYS A 110 4.36 9.24 5.50
N MET A 111 3.48 9.55 4.54
CA MET A 111 2.42 10.56 4.74
C MET A 111 1.11 10.02 5.32
N ALA A 112 0.76 8.75 5.09
CA ALA A 112 -0.43 8.14 5.72
C ALA A 112 -0.31 8.04 7.26
N ARG A 113 0.91 8.22 7.80
CA ARG A 113 1.28 7.90 9.20
C ARG A 113 1.42 9.12 10.12
N THR A 114 1.39 10.35 9.61
CA THR A 114 1.49 11.56 10.46
C THR A 114 0.11 12.09 10.85
N ALA A 115 -0.08 12.29 12.16
CA ALA A 115 -1.34 12.64 12.82
C ALA A 115 -2.04 13.94 12.35
N ARG A 116 -1.53 14.62 11.33
CA ARG A 116 -2.18 15.75 10.66
C ARG A 116 -3.24 15.31 9.62
N TRP A 117 -3.12 14.08 9.10
CA TRP A 117 -4.12 13.44 8.23
C TRP A 117 -5.10 12.56 8.98
N ALA A 118 -4.75 12.07 10.19
CA ALA A 118 -5.63 11.23 10.99
C ALA A 118 -6.94 11.93 11.42
N GLY A 119 -7.00 13.27 11.41
CA GLY A 119 -8.25 14.01 11.61
C GLY A 119 -9.12 14.05 10.35
N ALA A 120 -8.61 14.61 9.26
CA ALA A 120 -9.39 14.86 8.05
C ALA A 120 -9.58 13.60 7.17
N SER A 121 -8.59 12.72 7.11
CA SER A 121 -8.61 11.53 6.23
C SER A 121 -9.17 10.31 6.95
N ARG A 122 -9.04 10.21 8.28
CA ARG A 122 -9.75 9.17 9.05
C ARG A 122 -11.24 9.51 9.19
N ALA A 123 -11.63 10.78 9.24
CA ALA A 123 -13.04 11.17 9.18
C ALA A 123 -13.69 10.83 7.83
N VAL A 124 -12.97 11.04 6.71
CA VAL A 124 -13.46 10.71 5.36
C VAL A 124 -13.36 9.21 5.04
N MET A 125 -12.35 8.48 5.58
CA MET A 125 -12.20 7.03 5.35
C MET A 125 -12.95 6.14 6.37
N MET A 126 -13.32 6.62 7.57
CA MET A 126 -14.06 5.82 8.57
C MET A 126 -15.56 6.15 8.68
N GLN A 127 -16.06 7.25 8.10
CA GLN A 127 -17.51 7.48 8.06
C GLN A 127 -18.08 6.91 6.76
N GLY A 128 -18.42 5.62 6.82
CA GLY A 128 -18.91 4.83 5.71
C GLY A 128 -20.23 5.36 5.12
N GLN A 129 -20.12 6.21 4.10
CA GLN A 129 -21.24 6.59 3.23
C GLN A 129 -20.81 7.07 1.84
N ILE A 130 -19.74 6.46 1.29
CA ILE A 130 -19.48 6.45 -0.15
C ILE A 130 -19.99 5.10 -0.67
N PRO A 131 -20.95 5.05 -1.62
CA PRO A 131 -21.61 3.80 -2.00
C PRO A 131 -20.61 2.79 -2.59
N ASN A 132 -20.32 1.78 -1.77
CA ASN A 132 -19.91 0.40 -2.05
C ASN A 132 -19.35 0.11 -3.46
N ARG A 133 -18.15 0.63 -3.78
CA ARG A 133 -17.26 0.04 -4.79
C ARG A 133 -15.79 0.40 -4.52
N TYR A 134 -15.32 -0.02 -3.35
CA TYR A 134 -13.90 -0.02 -3.00
C TYR A 134 -13.15 -1.09 -3.81
N VAL A 135 -12.11 -0.71 -4.56
CA VAL A 135 -11.04 -1.63 -4.95
C VAL A 135 -10.16 -1.81 -3.72
N ARG A 136 -10.20 -2.99 -3.09
CA ARG A 136 -9.43 -3.28 -1.87
C ARG A 136 -7.93 -3.25 -2.14
N PRO A 137 -7.11 -2.50 -1.38
CA PRO A 137 -5.70 -2.77 -1.25
C PRO A 137 -5.40 -3.50 0.07
N CYS A 138 -4.54 -4.52 -0.02
CA CYS A 138 -4.07 -5.37 1.07
C CYS A 138 -3.16 -4.56 2.03
N TRP A 139 -3.74 -3.85 3.00
CA TRP A 139 -2.97 -3.19 4.05
C TRP A 139 -3.69 -3.31 5.39
N MET A 140 -3.62 -4.50 5.97
CA MET A 140 -4.04 -4.71 7.35
C MET A 140 -3.03 -5.65 7.99
N HIS A 141 -1.84 -5.14 8.33
CA HIS A 141 -0.97 -5.53 9.44
C HIS A 141 0.30 -4.66 9.37
N TYR A 142 1.01 -4.56 10.50
CA TYR A 142 2.22 -3.76 10.77
C TYR A 142 1.98 -2.37 11.37
N ASN A 143 1.82 -2.40 12.69
CA ASN A 143 1.86 -1.27 13.59
C ASN A 143 3.06 -1.48 14.52
N VAL A 144 4.29 -1.17 14.08
CA VAL A 144 5.48 -1.13 14.95
C VAL A 144 6.40 0.01 14.51
N GLY A 145 6.81 0.83 15.47
CA GLY A 145 7.57 2.06 15.28
C GLY A 145 8.89 1.86 14.54
N MET A 146 9.00 2.41 13.34
CA MET A 146 10.26 2.56 12.62
C MET A 146 10.68 4.03 12.64
N LYS A 147 11.91 4.30 13.10
CA LYS A 147 12.55 5.62 13.01
C LYS A 147 12.74 5.99 11.53
N ASN A 148 12.52 7.25 11.19
CA ASN A 148 12.53 7.77 9.81
C ASN A 148 13.99 7.90 9.30
N GLU A 149 14.63 6.79 8.98
CA GLU A 149 15.94 6.75 8.33
C GLU A 149 15.77 7.01 6.82
N PRO A 150 16.58 7.89 6.19
CA PRO A 150 16.52 8.10 4.74
C PRO A 150 16.86 6.80 4.00
N MET A 151 16.20 6.56 2.86
CA MET A 151 16.53 5.41 1.99
C MET A 151 18.00 5.49 1.59
N ARG A 152 18.73 4.41 1.85
CA ARG A 152 20.14 4.28 1.49
C ARG A 152 20.26 3.50 0.20
N THR A 153 21.01 4.02 -0.77
CA THR A 153 21.36 3.28 -1.98
C THR A 153 22.37 2.20 -1.63
N LEU A 154 22.05 0.95 -1.95
CA LEU A 154 22.94 -0.19 -1.82
C LEU A 154 23.35 -0.65 -3.21
N THR A 155 24.65 -0.77 -3.43
CA THR A 155 25.19 -1.44 -4.63
C THR A 155 25.22 -2.94 -4.36
N ILE A 156 24.59 -3.71 -5.25
CA ILE A 156 24.48 -5.16 -5.10
C ILE A 156 25.06 -5.79 -6.36
N SER A 157 26.02 -6.69 -6.20
CA SER A 157 26.54 -7.48 -7.30
C SER A 157 25.60 -8.64 -7.58
N LEU A 158 25.11 -8.71 -8.83
CA LEU A 158 24.20 -9.75 -9.28
C LEU A 158 24.86 -10.55 -10.40
N THR A 159 24.57 -11.85 -10.45
CA THR A 159 25.01 -12.69 -11.56
C THR A 159 24.22 -12.34 -12.82
N ALA A 160 24.78 -12.64 -14.00
CA ALA A 160 24.09 -12.43 -15.27
C ALA A 160 22.71 -13.12 -15.32
N GLN A 161 22.61 -14.32 -14.74
CA GLN A 161 21.34 -15.05 -14.64
C GLN A 161 20.32 -14.33 -13.74
N GLN A 162 20.75 -13.75 -12.63
CA GLN A 162 19.86 -12.98 -11.74
C GLN A 162 19.37 -11.70 -12.42
N ILE A 163 20.26 -11.00 -13.14
CA ILE A 163 19.90 -9.81 -13.91
C ILE A 163 18.86 -10.16 -14.98
N ALA A 164 19.07 -11.23 -15.74
CA ALA A 164 18.12 -11.69 -16.75
C ALA A 164 16.74 -12.02 -16.16
N ARG A 165 16.69 -12.63 -14.96
CA ARG A 165 15.43 -12.89 -14.26
C ARG A 165 14.72 -11.62 -13.82
N LEU A 166 15.44 -10.62 -13.31
CA LEU A 166 14.86 -9.33 -12.94
C LEU A 166 14.27 -8.63 -14.16
N GLN A 167 15.02 -8.58 -15.27
CA GLN A 167 14.58 -7.97 -16.53
C GLN A 167 13.33 -8.65 -17.08
N SER A 168 13.33 -9.98 -17.15
CA SER A 168 12.17 -10.74 -17.62
C SER A 168 10.91 -10.50 -16.76
N ALA A 169 11.07 -10.34 -15.44
CA ALA A 169 9.95 -10.05 -14.54
C ALA A 169 9.36 -8.64 -14.76
N ILE A 170 10.19 -7.67 -15.16
CA ILE A 170 9.75 -6.32 -15.51
C ILE A 170 9.11 -6.30 -16.89
N GLU A 171 9.75 -6.90 -17.89
CA GLU A 171 9.24 -7.00 -19.26
C GLU A 171 7.90 -7.75 -19.34
N GLY A 172 7.74 -8.78 -18.50
CA GLY A 172 6.49 -9.51 -18.34
C GLY A 172 5.38 -8.72 -17.61
N GLY A 173 5.66 -7.49 -17.17
CA GLY A 173 4.71 -6.63 -16.46
C GLY A 173 4.40 -7.07 -15.04
N GLY A 174 5.14 -8.03 -14.48
CA GLY A 174 4.95 -8.51 -13.12
C GLY A 174 5.45 -7.53 -12.06
N TYR A 175 6.40 -6.66 -12.41
CA TYR A 175 6.96 -5.63 -11.53
C TYR A 175 7.29 -4.36 -12.31
N ALA A 176 7.18 -3.20 -11.68
CA ALA A 176 7.47 -1.92 -12.31
C ALA A 176 8.96 -1.54 -12.27
N SER A 177 9.74 -2.11 -11.33
CA SER A 177 11.15 -1.77 -11.17
C SER A 177 11.98 -2.82 -10.43
N ASN A 178 13.31 -2.76 -10.60
CA ASN A 178 14.25 -3.58 -9.84
C ASN A 178 14.10 -3.40 -8.32
N SER A 179 13.91 -2.17 -7.86
CA SER A 179 13.77 -1.87 -6.42
C SER A 179 12.48 -2.41 -5.83
N GLU A 180 11.42 -2.58 -6.62
CA GLU A 180 10.19 -3.24 -6.19
C GLU A 180 10.41 -4.73 -5.99
N ILE A 181 11.07 -5.38 -6.95
CA ILE A 181 11.40 -6.81 -6.86
C ILE A 181 12.28 -7.07 -5.63
N VAL A 182 13.31 -6.25 -5.40
CA VAL A 182 14.19 -6.41 -4.23
C VAL A 182 13.41 -6.25 -2.93
N ARG A 183 12.51 -5.26 -2.84
CA ARG A 183 11.68 -5.06 -1.65
C ARG A 183 10.72 -6.22 -1.44
N ASP A 184 10.13 -6.76 -2.49
CA ASP A 184 9.22 -7.89 -2.38
C ASP A 184 9.94 -9.19 -1.99
N ALA A 185 11.12 -9.43 -2.58
CA ALA A 185 11.99 -10.52 -2.21
C ALA A 185 12.41 -10.45 -0.73
N LEU A 186 12.71 -9.26 -0.21
CA LEU A 186 13.03 -9.06 1.20
C LEU A 186 11.84 -9.36 2.12
N ARG A 187 10.61 -8.99 1.73
CA ARG A 187 9.40 -9.36 2.49
C ARG A 187 9.20 -10.86 2.54
N LEU A 188 9.35 -11.54 1.40
CA LEU A 188 9.22 -13.00 1.32
C LEU A 188 10.31 -13.71 2.16
N TRP A 189 11.52 -13.16 2.17
CA TRP A 189 12.60 -13.67 2.98
C TRP A 189 12.33 -13.52 4.48
N GLU A 190 11.84 -12.35 4.93
CA GLU A 190 11.47 -12.11 6.33
C GLU A 190 10.39 -13.07 6.81
N GLN A 191 9.32 -13.26 6.02
CA GLN A 191 8.27 -14.24 6.32
C GLN A 191 8.81 -15.66 6.47
N ARG A 192 9.75 -16.05 5.62
CA ARG A 192 10.38 -17.38 5.69
C ARG A 192 11.21 -17.53 6.97
N GLU A 193 11.91 -16.48 7.40
CA GLU A 193 12.71 -16.53 8.62
C GLU A 193 11.83 -16.58 9.87
N GLU A 194 10.69 -15.89 9.88
CA GLU A 194 9.68 -16.00 10.94
C GLU A 194 9.15 -17.43 11.08
N LEU A 195 8.77 -18.06 9.97
CA LEU A 195 8.33 -19.46 9.96
C LEU A 195 9.42 -20.40 10.48
N ARG A 196 10.65 -20.23 10.01
CA ARG A 196 11.80 -21.02 10.46
C ARG A 196 12.03 -20.87 11.97
N THR A 197 11.83 -19.66 12.49
CA THR A 197 11.96 -19.38 13.92
C THR A 197 10.90 -20.12 14.72
N LEU A 198 9.65 -20.14 14.25
CA LEU A 198 8.57 -20.89 14.89
C LEU A 198 8.81 -22.40 14.87
N GLU A 199 9.27 -22.95 13.74
CA GLU A 199 9.64 -24.37 13.63
C GLU A 199 10.75 -24.75 14.60
N LEU A 200 11.80 -23.92 14.70
CA LEU A 200 12.88 -24.12 15.67
C LEU A 200 12.37 -24.07 17.11
N GLN A 201 11.45 -23.16 17.43
CA GLN A 201 10.83 -23.10 18.76
C GLN A 201 10.03 -24.36 19.06
N HIS A 202 9.26 -24.87 18.08
CA HIS A 202 8.52 -26.11 18.22
C HIS A 202 9.47 -27.29 18.47
N LEU A 203 10.53 -27.42 17.67
CA LEU A 203 11.50 -28.51 17.81
C LEU A 203 12.22 -28.45 19.16
N LYS A 204 12.60 -27.25 19.63
CA LYS A 204 13.20 -27.06 20.97
C LYS A 204 12.25 -27.50 22.10
N ARG A 205 10.95 -27.21 21.98
CA ARG A 205 9.95 -27.67 22.96
C ARG A 205 9.83 -29.18 22.96
N ALA A 206 9.65 -29.79 21.79
CA ALA A 206 9.57 -31.25 21.67
C ALA A 206 10.82 -31.95 22.22
N TYR A 207 12.01 -31.37 21.97
CA TYR A 207 13.25 -31.86 22.55
C TYR A 207 13.28 -31.73 24.08
N ALA A 208 12.87 -30.59 24.63
CA ALA A 208 12.79 -30.39 26.08
C ALA A 208 11.79 -31.34 26.74
N ASP A 209 10.61 -31.54 26.14
CA ASP A 209 9.60 -32.49 26.60
C ASP A 209 10.14 -33.92 26.57
N GLY A 210 10.86 -34.29 25.50
CA GLY A 210 11.52 -35.59 25.39
C GLY A 210 12.59 -35.79 26.46
N MET A 211 13.44 -34.79 26.69
CA MET A 211 14.45 -34.84 27.76
C MET A 211 13.82 -34.89 29.16
N GLY A 212 12.65 -34.29 29.34
CA GLY A 212 11.87 -34.32 30.57
C GLY A 212 11.01 -35.59 30.76
N SER A 213 10.83 -36.39 29.70
CA SER A 213 9.91 -37.55 29.69
C SER A 213 10.40 -38.78 30.45
N GLY A 214 11.65 -38.74 30.95
CA GLY A 214 12.23 -39.79 31.79
C GLY A 214 13.55 -40.34 31.22
N LYS A 215 14.08 -41.40 31.85
CA LYS A 215 15.30 -42.06 31.35
C LYS A 215 14.97 -42.91 30.12
N PRO A 216 15.84 -42.94 29.09
CA PRO A 216 15.68 -43.85 27.97
C PRO A 216 15.60 -45.30 28.45
N VAL A 217 14.60 -46.04 27.99
CA VAL A 217 14.43 -47.47 28.27
C VAL A 217 14.65 -48.23 26.98
N ALA A 218 15.37 -49.35 27.03
CA ALA A 218 15.49 -50.25 25.88
C ALA A 218 14.12 -50.87 25.60
N VAL A 219 13.62 -50.72 24.36
CA VAL A 219 12.30 -51.23 23.96
C VAL A 219 12.47 -52.32 22.91
N ASP A 220 11.79 -53.45 23.10
CA ASP A 220 11.61 -54.45 22.05
C ASP A 220 10.62 -53.92 20.99
N PRO A 221 11.01 -53.88 19.69
CA PRO A 221 10.16 -53.29 18.65
C PRO A 221 8.81 -53.99 18.48
N THR A 222 8.76 -55.31 18.70
CA THR A 222 7.57 -56.14 18.52
C THR A 222 6.55 -55.89 19.63
N GLU A 223 7.02 -55.86 20.87
CA GLU A 223 6.17 -55.55 22.03
C GLU A 223 5.66 -54.10 22.01
N PHE A 224 6.52 -53.15 21.62
CA PHE A 224 6.16 -51.73 21.56
C PHE A 224 5.09 -51.43 20.51
N ILE A 225 5.19 -52.02 19.31
CA ILE A 225 4.15 -51.87 18.30
C ILE A 225 2.86 -52.58 18.71
N GLY A 226 2.96 -53.70 19.41
CA GLY A 226 1.81 -54.40 19.99
C GLY A 226 1.03 -53.53 20.97
N SER A 227 1.72 -52.86 21.90
CA SER A 227 1.10 -52.00 22.91
C SER A 227 0.44 -50.76 22.30
N LEU A 228 1.08 -50.10 21.32
CA LEU A 228 0.48 -48.96 20.62
C LEU A 228 -0.77 -49.33 19.82
N LYS A 229 -0.79 -50.51 19.19
CA LYS A 229 -1.99 -51.02 18.48
C LYS A 229 -3.13 -51.31 19.47
N ALA A 230 -2.82 -51.84 20.64
CA ALA A 230 -3.80 -52.09 21.69
C ALA A 230 -4.37 -50.77 22.25
N GLU A 231 -3.52 -49.78 22.52
CA GLU A 231 -3.94 -48.46 23.00
C GLU A 231 -4.82 -47.72 21.98
N ARG A 232 -4.48 -47.80 20.68
CA ARG A 232 -5.30 -47.21 19.61
C ARG A 232 -6.67 -47.88 19.50
N ARG A 233 -6.73 -49.22 19.64
CA ARG A 233 -8.02 -49.96 19.69
C ARG A 233 -8.87 -49.58 20.91
N ALA A 234 -8.25 -49.22 22.02
CA ALA A 234 -8.95 -48.80 23.23
C ALA A 234 -9.50 -47.36 23.14
N ARG A 235 -8.93 -46.50 22.29
CA ARG A 235 -9.36 -45.10 22.12
C ARG A 235 -10.45 -44.88 21.05
N GLY A 236 -10.81 -45.91 20.28
CA GLY A 236 -11.83 -45.85 19.22
C GLY A 236 -11.25 -45.49 17.86
#